data_AF-A0A2H5QRW2-F1
#
_entry.id   AF-A0A2H5QRW2-F1
#
_cell.length_a   1.000
_cell.length_b   1.000
_cell.length_c   1.000
_cell.angle_alpha   90.00
_cell.angle_beta   90.00
_cell.angle_gamma   90.00
#
_symmetry.space_group_name_H-M   'P 1'
#
loop_
_entity.id
_entity.type
_entity.pdbx_description
1 polymer ?
#
loop_
_entity_poly.entity_id
_entity_poly.type
_entity_poly.pdbx_seq_one_letter_code
_entity_poly.pdbx_strand_id
1 'polypeptide(L)'
;MASDPKIHQFEEVATHNKTKDCWLIISGKVNPPSLLIHISYLFIGVQERNMSRLHMKFWDTFSLKKAKNLKQLLWYDYLCHEMLLIHCHFALVLEKNKWFYMQVYDVSSFMDDHPGGDEVLISATGKDATNDFEDVGHSDSAREMMDKYYIGDIDPSTVPRKRAYIPLEQPAYNQDKTPEFIIKILQILVPLLILGLAFAVRHYTKKE
;
A
#
# COMPACT_ATOMS: atom_id res chain seq x y z
N MET A 1 20.87 11.74 -22.15
CA MET A 1 21.65 11.37 -20.95
C MET A 1 20.91 11.99 -19.79
N ALA A 2 20.01 11.27 -19.14
CA ALA A 2 19.42 11.77 -17.90
C ALA A 2 20.55 11.75 -16.86
N SER A 3 20.93 12.92 -16.36
CA SER A 3 21.84 13.01 -15.22
C SER A 3 21.22 12.27 -14.05
N ASP A 4 22.03 11.49 -13.33
CA ASP A 4 21.54 10.80 -12.13
C ASP A 4 20.95 11.82 -11.14
N PRO A 5 19.80 11.51 -10.51
CA PRO A 5 19.16 12.42 -9.58
C PRO A 5 20.08 12.68 -8.39
N LYS A 6 20.15 13.95 -7.97
CA LYS A 6 20.94 14.36 -6.80
C LYS A 6 20.27 13.81 -5.54
N ILE A 7 21.07 13.24 -4.65
CA ILE A 7 20.58 12.73 -3.36
C ILE A 7 20.75 13.78 -2.28
N HIS A 8 19.68 14.09 -1.55
CA HIS A 8 19.64 15.04 -0.45
C HIS A 8 19.35 14.36 0.90
N GLN A 9 19.82 14.96 2.00
CA GLN A 9 19.50 14.51 3.35
C GLN A 9 18.21 15.17 3.85
N PHE A 10 17.42 14.44 4.64
CA PHE A 10 16.16 14.97 5.18
C PHE A 10 16.36 16.26 5.99
N GLU A 11 17.36 16.29 6.86
CA GLU A 11 17.65 17.44 7.72
C GLU A 11 18.08 18.67 6.92
N GLU A 12 18.80 18.48 5.82
CA GLU A 12 19.18 19.57 4.91
C GLU A 12 17.93 20.20 4.30
N VAL A 13 17.07 19.38 3.67
CA VAL A 13 15.84 19.83 3.03
C VAL A 13 14.92 20.55 4.02
N ALA A 14 14.85 20.09 5.27
CA ALA A 14 14.04 20.70 6.31
C ALA A 14 14.47 22.13 6.70
N THR A 15 15.68 22.57 6.35
CA THR A 15 16.14 23.95 6.61
C THR A 15 15.58 24.98 5.62
N HIS A 16 15.07 24.52 4.48
CA HIS A 16 14.52 25.36 3.40
C HIS A 16 13.02 25.61 3.62
N ASN A 17 12.72 26.47 4.60
CA ASN A 17 11.35 26.74 5.09
C ASN A 17 10.92 28.21 4.99
N LYS A 18 11.47 28.97 4.04
CA LYS A 18 11.21 30.40 3.87
C LYS A 18 10.55 30.70 2.53
N THR A 19 9.84 31.82 2.43
CA THR A 19 9.18 32.25 1.18
C THR A 19 10.12 32.39 -0.03
N LYS A 20 11.42 32.63 0.18
CA LYS A 20 12.41 32.74 -0.90
C LYS A 20 13.28 31.48 -1.06
N ASP A 21 13.07 30.49 -0.22
CA ASP A 21 13.88 29.28 -0.11
C ASP A 21 13.02 28.18 0.54
N CYS A 22 12.15 27.59 -0.27
CA CYS A 22 11.09 26.66 0.15
C CYS A 22 11.21 25.35 -0.61
N TRP A 23 11.60 24.29 0.11
CA TRP A 23 11.69 22.95 -0.46
C TRP A 23 10.63 22.03 0.12
N LEU A 24 10.01 21.25 -0.76
CA LEU A 24 8.95 20.32 -0.41
C LEU A 24 9.36 18.89 -0.69
N ILE A 25 8.86 18.00 0.16
CA ILE A 25 9.10 16.57 0.08
C ILE A 25 7.77 15.91 -0.27
N ILE A 26 7.66 15.38 -1.49
CA ILE A 26 6.44 14.72 -1.97
C ILE A 26 6.85 13.36 -2.53
N SER A 27 6.14 12.32 -2.12
CA SER A 27 6.38 10.95 -2.58
C SER A 27 5.99 10.83 -4.04
N GLY A 28 6.97 10.52 -4.89
CA GLY A 28 6.73 10.23 -6.28
C GLY A 28 6.05 8.88 -6.47
N LYS A 29 5.20 8.78 -7.49
CA LYS A 29 4.66 7.50 -7.97
C LYS A 29 5.44 7.05 -9.21
N VAL A 30 6.62 6.46 -9.04
CA VAL A 30 7.36 5.91 -10.19
C VAL A 30 6.76 4.55 -10.48
N ASN A 31 6.41 4.39 -11.74
CA ASN A 31 6.43 3.06 -12.33
C ASN A 31 7.87 2.54 -12.20
N PRO A 32 8.08 1.34 -11.61
CA PRO A 32 9.41 0.78 -11.50
C PRO A 32 10.09 0.79 -12.87
N PRO A 33 11.42 0.98 -12.95
CA PRO A 33 12.10 1.06 -14.23
C PRO A 33 11.72 -0.16 -15.06
N SER A 34 11.31 0.08 -16.30
CA SER A 34 10.75 -0.95 -17.21
C SER A 34 11.61 -2.21 -17.27
N LEU A 35 12.93 -2.08 -17.07
CA LEU A 35 13.89 -3.17 -16.97
C LEU A 35 13.71 -4.05 -15.72
N LEU A 36 13.43 -3.49 -14.55
CA LEU A 36 13.12 -4.28 -13.34
C LEU A 36 11.78 -5.00 -13.48
N ILE A 37 10.80 -4.34 -14.09
CA ILE A 37 9.51 -4.97 -14.44
C ILE A 37 9.74 -6.12 -15.43
N HIS A 38 10.52 -5.90 -16.49
CA HIS A 38 10.87 -6.91 -17.48
C HIS A 38 11.68 -8.06 -16.89
N ILE A 39 12.69 -7.79 -16.05
CA ILE A 39 13.49 -8.83 -15.39
C ILE A 39 12.61 -9.64 -14.42
N SER A 40 11.70 -8.99 -13.70
CA SER A 40 10.73 -9.68 -12.83
C SER A 40 9.80 -10.57 -13.66
N TYR A 41 9.20 -10.06 -14.74
CA TYR A 41 8.36 -10.85 -15.64
C TYR A 41 9.13 -11.92 -16.42
N LEU A 42 10.41 -11.71 -16.71
CA LEU A 42 11.28 -12.69 -17.36
C LEU A 42 11.66 -13.80 -16.37
N PHE A 43 11.91 -13.48 -15.10
CA PHE A 43 12.11 -14.46 -14.04
C PHE A 43 10.83 -15.28 -13.79
N ILE A 44 9.67 -14.61 -13.70
CA ILE A 44 8.36 -15.26 -13.61
C ILE A 44 8.11 -16.15 -14.84
N GLY A 45 8.36 -15.64 -16.06
CA GLY A 45 8.17 -16.38 -17.31
C GLY A 45 9.21 -17.48 -17.57
N VAL A 46 10.41 -17.41 -17.01
CA VAL A 46 11.42 -18.48 -17.04
C VAL A 46 11.07 -19.56 -16.01
N GLN A 47 10.62 -19.16 -14.81
CA GLN A 47 10.10 -20.05 -13.78
C GLN A 47 8.88 -20.82 -14.31
N GLU A 48 7.89 -20.15 -14.90
CA GLU A 48 6.69 -20.75 -15.47
C GLU A 48 6.97 -21.65 -16.67
N ARG A 49 7.89 -21.28 -17.58
CA ARG A 49 8.25 -22.12 -18.73
C ARG A 49 9.01 -23.37 -18.32
N ASN A 50 9.89 -23.29 -17.32
CA ASN A 50 10.56 -24.46 -16.76
C ASN A 50 9.59 -25.34 -15.98
N MET A 51 8.68 -24.75 -15.19
CA MET A 51 7.66 -25.47 -14.43
C MET A 51 6.66 -26.17 -15.36
N SER A 52 6.20 -25.48 -16.42
CA SER A 52 5.31 -26.05 -17.44
C SER A 52 5.99 -27.18 -18.22
N ARG A 53 7.29 -27.05 -18.53
CA ARG A 53 8.06 -28.15 -19.17
C ARG A 53 8.24 -29.34 -18.23
N LEU A 54 8.47 -29.11 -16.95
CA LEU A 54 8.55 -30.18 -15.95
C LEU A 54 7.19 -30.82 -15.71
N HIS A 55 6.12 -30.04 -15.63
CA HIS A 55 4.73 -30.51 -15.50
C HIS A 55 4.31 -31.33 -16.73
N MET A 56 4.61 -30.85 -17.94
CA MET A 56 4.27 -31.55 -19.19
C MET A 56 5.12 -32.82 -19.38
N LYS A 57 6.43 -32.80 -19.10
CA LYS A 57 7.26 -34.02 -19.08
C LYS A 57 6.80 -35.01 -18.01
N PHE A 58 6.42 -34.52 -16.83
CA PHE A 58 5.88 -35.36 -15.76
C PHE A 58 4.56 -35.99 -16.18
N TRP A 59 3.65 -35.23 -16.82
CA TRP A 59 2.39 -35.73 -17.36
C TRP A 59 2.56 -36.67 -18.56
N ASP A 60 3.54 -36.46 -19.44
CA ASP A 60 3.86 -37.40 -20.52
C ASP A 60 4.39 -38.73 -19.95
N THR A 61 5.19 -38.65 -18.87
CA THR A 61 5.70 -39.83 -18.16
C THR A 61 4.60 -40.51 -17.32
N PHE A 62 3.61 -39.76 -16.84
CA PHE A 62 2.48 -40.23 -16.02
C PHE A 62 1.33 -40.78 -16.87
N SER A 63 1.07 -40.17 -18.03
CA SER A 63 0.08 -40.60 -19.03
C SER A 63 0.42 -41.99 -19.58
N LEU A 64 1.71 -42.33 -19.63
CA LEU A 64 2.18 -43.66 -20.06
C LEU A 64 2.22 -44.72 -18.95
N LYS A 65 1.97 -44.37 -17.67
CA LYS A 65 1.81 -45.34 -16.57
C LYS A 65 0.72 -44.92 -15.61
N LYS A 66 -0.48 -45.45 -15.85
CA LYS A 66 -1.67 -45.46 -14.97
C LYS A 66 -1.30 -45.22 -13.50
N ALA A 67 -1.70 -44.07 -12.95
CA ALA A 67 -1.51 -43.69 -11.57
C ALA A 67 -1.94 -44.83 -10.63
N LYS A 68 -0.99 -45.50 -9.97
CA LYS A 68 -1.28 -46.68 -9.14
C LYS A 68 -1.62 -46.36 -7.69
N ASN A 69 -1.63 -45.10 -7.25
CA ASN A 69 -1.99 -44.80 -5.86
C ASN A 69 -2.47 -43.36 -5.62
N LEU A 70 -3.62 -43.23 -4.94
CA LEU A 70 -4.28 -41.97 -4.59
C LEU A 70 -3.39 -41.05 -3.72
N LYS A 71 -2.49 -41.63 -2.92
CA LYS A 71 -1.50 -40.87 -2.13
C LYS A 71 -0.54 -40.04 -2.98
N GLN A 72 -0.25 -40.47 -4.20
CA GLN A 72 0.69 -39.78 -5.09
C GLN A 72 0.03 -38.58 -5.79
N LEU A 73 -1.27 -38.68 -6.08
CA LEU A 73 -2.09 -37.54 -6.55
C LEU A 73 -2.23 -36.48 -5.46
N LEU A 74 -2.54 -36.88 -4.23
CA LEU A 74 -2.69 -35.94 -3.10
C LEU A 74 -1.37 -35.24 -2.74
N TRP A 75 -0.22 -35.92 -2.89
CA TRP A 75 1.09 -35.30 -2.69
C TRP A 75 1.41 -34.27 -3.78
N TYR A 76 0.94 -34.50 -5.02
CA TYR A 76 1.13 -33.58 -6.14
C TYR A 76 0.26 -32.33 -5.99
N ASP A 77 -1.01 -32.49 -5.61
CA ASP A 77 -1.91 -31.36 -5.33
C ASP A 77 -1.36 -30.48 -4.19
N TYR A 78 -0.79 -31.09 -3.15
CA TYR A 78 -0.11 -30.36 -2.07
C TYR A 78 1.10 -29.56 -2.59
N LEU A 79 1.94 -30.16 -3.44
CA LEU A 79 3.09 -29.48 -4.03
C LEU A 79 2.68 -28.30 -4.92
N CYS A 80 1.63 -28.47 -5.73
CA CYS A 80 1.08 -27.41 -6.57
C CYS A 80 0.50 -26.26 -5.73
N HIS A 81 -0.17 -26.56 -4.61
CA HIS A 81 -0.73 -25.56 -3.72
C HIS A 81 0.35 -24.74 -2.99
N GLU A 82 1.38 -25.38 -2.46
CA GLU A 82 2.54 -24.70 -1.85
C GLU A 82 3.25 -23.78 -2.84
N MET A 83 3.37 -24.20 -4.10
CA MET A 83 4.01 -23.41 -5.15
C MET A 83 3.17 -22.20 -5.57
N LEU A 84 1.84 -22.33 -5.57
CA LEU A 84 0.90 -21.21 -5.77
C LEU A 84 0.96 -20.23 -4.60
N LEU A 85 1.10 -20.71 -3.36
CA LEU A 85 1.28 -19.90 -2.16
C LEU A 85 2.60 -19.12 -2.18
N ILE A 86 3.69 -19.74 -2.64
CA ILE A 86 4.99 -19.04 -2.83
C ILE A 86 4.86 -17.94 -3.88
N HIS A 87 4.12 -18.18 -4.97
CA HIS A 87 3.85 -17.17 -6.00
C HIS A 87 3.01 -16.00 -5.46
N CYS A 88 1.95 -16.29 -4.70
CA CYS A 88 1.12 -15.29 -4.04
C CYS A 88 1.90 -14.48 -2.99
N HIS A 89 2.77 -15.13 -2.22
CA HIS A 89 3.60 -14.46 -1.23
C HIS A 89 4.65 -13.55 -1.91
N PHE A 90 5.25 -13.99 -3.01
CA PHE A 90 6.22 -13.18 -3.75
C PHE A 90 5.55 -11.98 -4.45
N ALA A 91 4.35 -12.16 -5.00
CA ALA A 91 3.54 -11.07 -5.55
C ALA A 91 3.17 -10.03 -4.48
N LEU A 92 2.76 -10.48 -3.28
CA LEU A 92 2.50 -9.61 -2.13
C LEU A 92 3.76 -8.91 -1.60
N VAL A 93 4.93 -9.54 -1.68
CA VAL A 93 6.22 -8.92 -1.30
C VAL A 93 6.61 -7.83 -2.29
N LEU A 94 6.36 -7.99 -3.59
CA LEU A 94 6.62 -6.96 -4.59
C LEU A 94 5.65 -5.78 -4.49
N GLU A 95 4.37 -6.03 -4.17
CA GLU A 95 3.37 -4.97 -3.97
C GLU A 95 3.62 -4.17 -2.68
N LYS A 96 4.16 -4.82 -1.64
CA LYS A 96 4.58 -4.16 -0.40
C LYS A 96 5.90 -3.40 -0.53
N ASN A 97 6.72 -3.73 -1.53
CA ASN A 97 7.92 -2.98 -1.90
C ASN A 97 7.59 -1.91 -2.94
N LYS A 98 6.50 -1.17 -2.72
CA LYS A 98 6.34 0.13 -3.38
C LYS A 98 7.49 0.99 -2.86
N TRP A 99 8.55 1.10 -3.65
CA TRP A 99 9.67 1.98 -3.37
C TRP A 99 9.10 3.39 -3.41
N PHE A 100 8.66 3.90 -2.26
CA PHE A 100 8.34 5.31 -2.08
C PHE A 100 9.70 6.01 -2.03
N TYR A 101 10.13 6.52 -3.18
CA TYR A 101 11.24 7.44 -3.27
C TYR A 101 10.63 8.82 -3.02
N MET A 102 11.07 9.44 -1.94
CA MET A 102 10.66 10.79 -1.58
C MET A 102 11.43 11.73 -2.49
N GLN A 103 10.71 12.52 -3.27
CA GLN A 103 11.29 13.49 -4.19
C GLN A 103 11.30 14.86 -3.53
N VAL A 104 12.32 15.65 -3.85
CA VAL A 104 12.50 17.01 -3.36
C VAL A 104 12.20 17.99 -4.49
N TYR A 105 11.39 18.99 -4.16
CA TYR A 105 10.96 20.04 -5.09
C TYR A 105 11.32 21.42 -4.54
N ASP A 106 12.04 22.22 -5.32
CA ASP A 106 12.29 23.63 -5.02
C ASP A 106 11.15 24.50 -5.60
N VAL A 107 10.21 24.85 -4.74
CA VAL A 107 9.04 25.65 -5.10
C VAL A 107 9.23 27.14 -4.81
N SER A 108 10.45 27.59 -4.52
CA SER A 108 10.74 28.99 -4.15
C SER A 108 10.26 29.99 -5.20
N SER A 109 10.31 29.61 -6.48
CA SER A 109 9.84 30.45 -7.60
C SER A 109 8.33 30.36 -7.86
N PHE A 110 7.63 29.44 -7.22
CA PHE A 110 6.20 29.16 -7.41
C PHE A 110 5.33 29.65 -6.24
N MET A 111 5.93 30.20 -5.18
CA MET A 111 5.24 30.61 -3.96
C MET A 111 4.07 31.57 -4.21
N ASP A 112 4.28 32.60 -5.05
CA ASP A 112 3.26 33.61 -5.36
C ASP A 112 2.26 33.14 -6.43
N ASP A 113 2.64 32.14 -7.23
CA ASP A 113 1.83 31.58 -8.32
C ASP A 113 0.94 30.42 -7.85
N HIS A 114 1.12 29.96 -6.60
CA HIS A 114 0.37 28.85 -6.04
C HIS A 114 -1.09 29.25 -5.76
N PRO A 115 -2.09 28.62 -6.41
CA PRO A 115 -3.50 29.00 -6.24
C PRO A 115 -4.04 28.82 -4.81
N GLY A 116 -3.37 28.00 -3.98
CA GLY A 116 -3.71 27.79 -2.57
C GLY A 116 -3.02 28.74 -1.60
N GLY A 117 -2.21 29.68 -2.09
CA GLY A 117 -1.40 30.60 -1.26
C GLY A 117 -0.04 30.03 -0.88
N ASP A 118 0.87 30.91 -0.43
CA ASP A 118 2.23 30.55 0.01
C ASP A 118 2.25 29.91 1.41
N GLU A 119 1.30 30.29 2.26
CA GLU A 119 1.13 29.81 3.63
C GLU A 119 0.98 28.27 3.72
N VAL A 120 0.24 27.67 2.80
CA VAL A 120 0.05 26.21 2.77
C VAL A 120 1.33 25.49 2.36
N LEU A 121 2.14 26.07 1.46
CA LEU A 121 3.43 25.51 1.06
C LEU A 121 4.44 25.59 2.22
N ILE A 122 4.52 26.72 2.92
CA ILE A 122 5.40 26.86 4.09
C ILE A 122 5.02 25.86 5.18
N SER A 123 3.72 25.66 5.43
CA SER A 123 3.23 24.70 6.42
C SER A 123 3.57 23.24 6.09
N ALA A 124 3.83 22.97 4.80
CA ALA A 124 4.17 21.66 4.27
C ALA A 124 5.69 21.37 4.30
N THR A 125 6.53 22.38 4.57
CA THR A 125 8.00 22.22 4.66
C THR A 125 8.42 21.41 5.88
N GLY A 126 9.62 20.80 5.82
CA GLY A 126 10.22 20.06 6.94
C GLY A 126 9.53 18.75 7.33
N LYS A 127 8.54 18.31 6.55
CA LYS A 127 7.84 17.04 6.72
C LYS A 127 7.54 16.41 5.36
N ASP A 128 7.04 15.18 5.39
CA ASP A 128 6.45 14.54 4.23
C ASP A 128 5.10 15.20 3.91
N ALA A 129 5.07 15.97 2.82
CA ALA A 129 3.90 16.71 2.33
C ALA A 129 3.02 15.86 1.39
N THR A 130 3.30 14.57 1.21
CA THR A 130 2.53 13.69 0.30
C THR A 130 1.04 13.71 0.61
N ASN A 131 0.66 13.58 1.89
CA ASN A 131 -0.75 13.59 2.26
C ASN A 131 -1.38 14.96 2.05
N ASP A 132 -0.67 16.03 2.41
CA ASP A 132 -1.15 17.40 2.21
C ASP A 132 -1.41 17.69 0.72
N PHE A 133 -0.58 17.12 -0.17
CA PHE A 133 -0.74 17.25 -1.63
C PHE A 133 -1.91 16.42 -2.17
N GLU A 134 -2.05 15.16 -1.75
CA GLU A 134 -3.08 14.24 -2.25
C GLU A 134 -4.49 14.56 -1.71
N ASP A 135 -4.60 15.01 -0.45
CA ASP A 135 -5.89 15.33 0.19
C ASP A 135 -6.58 16.54 -0.47
N VAL A 136 -5.80 17.45 -1.06
CA VAL A 136 -6.31 18.61 -1.82
C VAL A 136 -6.86 18.19 -3.19
N GLY A 137 -6.43 17.06 -3.73
CA GLY A 137 -6.90 16.56 -5.02
C GLY A 137 -6.38 17.34 -6.22
N HIS A 138 -5.08 17.64 -6.24
CA HIS A 138 -4.43 18.30 -7.38
C HIS A 138 -4.70 17.56 -8.70
N SER A 139 -4.92 18.34 -9.79
CA SER A 139 -5.15 17.81 -11.13
C SER A 139 -3.89 17.15 -11.72
N ASP A 140 -4.04 16.31 -12.75
CA ASP A 140 -2.90 15.67 -13.41
C ASP A 140 -1.95 16.68 -14.06
N SER A 141 -2.47 17.78 -14.61
CA SER A 141 -1.64 18.86 -15.13
C SER A 141 -0.83 19.55 -14.03
N ALA A 142 -1.38 19.67 -12.81
CA ALA A 142 -0.62 20.19 -11.67
C ALA A 142 0.51 19.25 -11.25
N ARG A 143 0.28 17.92 -11.32
CA ARG A 143 1.33 16.92 -11.09
C ARG A 143 2.44 17.02 -12.13
N GLU A 144 2.10 17.17 -13.40
CA GLU A 144 3.09 17.36 -14.48
C GLU A 144 3.92 18.65 -14.29
N MET A 145 3.32 19.72 -13.77
CA MET A 145 4.07 20.95 -13.48
C MET A 145 5.11 20.78 -12.36
N MET A 146 4.96 19.80 -11.46
CA MET A 146 5.94 19.55 -10.39
C MET A 146 7.30 19.12 -10.94
N ASP A 147 7.33 18.45 -12.10
CA ASP A 147 8.57 17.99 -12.73
C ASP A 147 9.55 19.14 -13.01
N LYS A 148 9.03 20.36 -13.22
CA LYS A 148 9.85 21.57 -13.42
C LYS A 148 10.63 21.98 -12.16
N TYR A 149 10.08 21.68 -10.99
CA TYR A 149 10.63 22.08 -9.68
C TYR A 149 11.44 20.96 -9.03
N TYR A 150 11.52 19.78 -9.64
CA TYR A 150 12.26 18.65 -9.12
C TYR A 150 13.77 18.93 -9.06
N ILE A 151 14.37 18.75 -7.88
CA ILE A 151 15.81 18.95 -7.67
C ILE A 151 16.57 17.67 -7.32
N GLY A 152 15.88 16.60 -6.91
CA GLY A 152 16.51 15.35 -6.53
C GLY A 152 15.64 14.46 -5.64
N ASP A 153 16.25 13.39 -5.15
CA ASP A 153 15.63 12.40 -4.26
C ASP A 153 16.20 12.49 -2.84
N ILE A 154 15.44 12.05 -1.85
CA ILE A 154 15.92 11.93 -0.47
C ILE A 154 16.54 10.57 -0.21
N ASP A 155 17.64 10.55 0.55
CA ASP A 155 18.19 9.33 1.10
C ASP A 155 17.21 8.71 2.13
N PRO A 156 16.61 7.54 1.86
CA PRO A 156 15.64 6.91 2.74
C PRO A 156 16.22 6.51 4.11
N SER A 157 17.55 6.49 4.27
CA SER A 157 18.20 6.24 5.55
C SER A 157 18.18 7.45 6.49
N THR A 158 18.07 8.67 5.93
CA THR A 158 18.06 9.94 6.69
C THR A 158 16.67 10.35 7.14
N VAL A 159 15.63 9.86 6.47
CA VAL A 159 14.25 10.16 6.84
C VAL A 159 13.99 9.63 8.25
N PRO A 160 13.57 10.47 9.21
CA PRO A 160 13.24 10.01 10.54
C PRO A 160 12.10 9.00 10.42
N ARG A 161 12.41 7.71 10.59
CA ARG A 161 11.37 6.68 10.74
C ARG A 161 10.56 7.11 11.94
N LYS A 162 9.33 7.56 11.72
CA LYS A 162 8.35 7.73 12.80
C LYS A 162 8.10 6.34 13.41
N ARG A 163 8.98 5.93 14.31
CA ARG A 163 8.85 4.79 15.21
C ARG A 163 8.89 5.33 16.63
N ALA A 164 7.81 6.02 16.97
CA ALA A 164 7.19 5.95 18.27
C ALA A 164 5.76 6.43 18.04
N TYR A 165 4.81 5.51 18.19
CA TYR A 165 3.45 5.90 18.54
C TYR A 165 3.55 6.64 19.87
N ILE A 166 3.63 7.97 19.81
CA ILE A 166 3.26 8.83 20.92
C ILE A 166 1.79 9.14 20.62
N PRO A 167 0.82 8.61 21.39
CA PRO A 167 -0.56 9.06 21.27
C PRO A 167 -0.56 10.58 21.38
N LEU A 168 -1.00 11.26 20.33
CA LEU A 168 -1.21 12.70 20.35
C LEU A 168 -2.23 12.98 21.45
N GLU A 169 -1.85 13.81 22.42
CA GLU A 169 -2.79 14.38 23.37
C GLU A 169 -3.75 15.27 22.56
N GLN A 170 -4.93 14.73 22.26
CA GLN A 170 -5.93 15.42 21.44
C GLN A 170 -6.49 16.60 22.24
N PRO A 171 -6.69 17.80 21.63
CA PRO A 171 -7.48 18.83 22.26
C PRO A 171 -8.87 18.25 22.56
N ALA A 172 -9.39 18.51 23.76
CA ALA A 172 -10.66 17.99 24.24
C ALA A 172 -11.80 18.38 23.29
N TYR A 173 -12.05 17.53 22.29
CA TYR A 173 -13.17 17.66 21.38
C TYR A 173 -14.39 17.11 22.09
N ASN A 174 -15.27 18.02 22.51
CA ASN A 174 -16.61 17.66 22.96
C ASN A 174 -17.38 17.09 21.77
N GLN A 175 -17.24 15.78 21.58
CA GLN A 175 -18.24 14.97 20.91
C GLN A 175 -19.06 14.33 22.02
N ASP A 176 -20.26 14.87 22.19
CA ASP A 176 -21.52 14.18 22.40
C ASP A 176 -21.53 12.77 21.76
N LYS A 177 -20.77 11.85 22.38
CA LYS A 177 -20.71 10.44 22.03
C LYS A 177 -21.81 9.72 22.78
N THR A 178 -22.97 9.66 22.15
CA THR A 178 -23.88 8.53 22.31
C THR A 178 -24.44 8.16 20.92
N PRO A 179 -24.46 6.88 20.52
CA PRO A 179 -23.60 5.77 20.95
C PRO A 179 -23.44 4.71 19.83
N GLU A 180 -22.36 4.73 19.03
CA GLU A 180 -22.08 3.60 18.12
C GLU A 180 -21.99 2.26 18.88
N PHE A 181 -21.54 2.32 20.14
CA PHE A 181 -21.50 1.15 21.03
C PHE A 181 -22.89 0.58 21.32
N ILE A 182 -23.91 1.42 21.55
CA ILE A 182 -25.29 0.95 21.77
C ILE A 182 -25.89 0.48 20.46
N ILE A 183 -25.58 1.11 19.32
CA ILE A 183 -26.01 0.61 18.00
C ILE A 183 -25.45 -0.81 17.77
N LYS A 184 -24.17 -1.06 18.09
CA LYS A 184 -23.56 -2.39 18.01
C LYS A 184 -24.14 -3.39 19.01
N ILE A 185 -24.44 -2.96 20.23
CA ILE A 185 -25.10 -3.83 21.23
C ILE A 185 -26.51 -4.21 20.76
N LEU A 186 -27.29 -3.25 20.26
CA LEU A 186 -28.65 -3.49 19.76
C LEU A 186 -28.63 -4.45 18.56
N GLN A 187 -27.64 -4.33 17.67
CA GLN A 187 -27.47 -5.24 16.53
C GLN A 187 -27.18 -6.70 16.95
N ILE A 188 -26.58 -6.94 18.12
CA ILE A 188 -26.35 -8.29 18.64
C ILE A 188 -27.55 -8.78 19.47
N LEU A 189 -28.21 -7.91 20.22
CA LEU A 189 -29.28 -8.27 21.14
C LEU A 189 -30.57 -8.68 20.41
N VAL A 190 -30.92 -7.98 19.32
CA VAL A 190 -32.19 -8.22 18.58
C VAL A 190 -32.23 -9.62 17.96
N PRO A 191 -31.20 -10.12 17.24
CA PRO A 191 -31.19 -11.48 16.71
C PRO A 191 -31.27 -12.56 17.80
N LEU A 192 -30.63 -12.35 18.96
CA LEU A 192 -30.66 -13.32 20.07
C LEU A 192 -32.04 -13.41 20.71
N LEU A 193 -32.76 -12.29 20.84
CA LEU A 193 -34.14 -12.28 21.33
C LEU A 193 -35.09 -12.99 20.37
N ILE A 194 -34.97 -12.75 19.06
CA ILE A 194 -35.78 -13.42 18.04
C ILE A 194 -35.54 -14.93 18.07
N LEU A 195 -34.27 -15.35 18.19
CA LEU A 195 -33.91 -16.76 18.28
C LEU A 195 -34.46 -17.42 19.55
N GLY A 196 -34.37 -16.73 20.69
CA GLY A 196 -34.91 -17.20 21.97
C GLY A 196 -36.43 -17.35 21.94
N LEU A 197 -37.15 -16.37 21.36
CA LEU A 197 -38.60 -16.44 21.19
C LEU A 197 -39.01 -17.57 20.25
N ALA A 198 -38.32 -17.74 19.12
CA ALA A 198 -38.58 -18.85 18.20
C ALA A 198 -38.38 -20.22 18.86
N PHE A 199 -37.35 -20.36 19.70
CA PHE A 199 -37.10 -21.58 20.46
C PHE A 199 -38.19 -21.82 21.51
N ALA A 200 -38.59 -20.79 22.25
CA ALA A 200 -39.64 -20.88 23.26
C ALA A 200 -40.99 -21.27 22.66
N VAL A 201 -41.40 -20.61 21.57
CA VAL A 201 -42.64 -20.94 20.84
C VAL A 201 -42.59 -22.39 20.35
N ARG A 202 -41.49 -22.80 19.71
CA ARG A 202 -41.31 -24.19 19.22
C ARG A 202 -41.37 -25.23 20.34
N HIS A 203 -40.85 -24.90 21.52
CA HIS A 203 -40.87 -25.79 22.67
C HIS A 203 -42.27 -25.87 23.32
N TYR A 204 -43.04 -24.77 23.28
CA TYR A 204 -44.41 -24.74 23.82
C TYR A 204 -45.44 -25.38 22.88
N THR A 205 -45.29 -25.22 21.56
CA THR A 205 -46.20 -25.82 20.56
C THR A 205 -45.92 -27.31 20.28
N LYS A 206 -44.87 -27.89 20.89
CA LYS A 206 -44.55 -29.34 20.81
C LYS A 206 -45.13 -30.15 21.97
N LYS A 207 -45.90 -29.52 22.87
CA LYS A 207 -46.52 -30.16 24.04
C LYS A 207 -47.96 -30.65 23.80
N GLU A 208 -48.44 -30.65 22.56
CA GLU A 208 -49.65 -31.36 22.13
C GLU A 208 -49.29 -32.60 21.31
#